data_AF-A0AAU0KKJ1-F1
#
_entry.id   AF-A0AAU0KKJ1-F1
#
_cell.length_a   1.000
_cell.length_b   1.000
_cell.length_c   1.000
_cell.angle_alpha   90.00
_cell.angle_beta   90.00
_cell.angle_gamma   90.00
#
_symmetry.space_group_name_H-M   'P 1'
#
loop_
_entity.id
_entity.type
_entity.pdbx_description
1 polymer ?
#
loop_
_entity_poly.entity_id
_entity_poly.type
_entity_poly.pdbx_seq_one_letter_code
_entity_poly.pdbx_strand_id
1 'polypeptide(L)'
;MKPSLGVAVLACAAGIGLAGLAGAAAVKGPAEAAPVVKVKDAKTGKALLAEQRRARGAYLARAANCMACHTAQGGRPYAGGRSLSTPFGTFITPNITPDKATGIGHWNDDDFWKAMHEGKSRDGRPLYPAFPYTEYTKVTREDSDAIFAHLQALAPVAQKNPPSRINFPYDFQPLLSLWRMIYFKPGIFQPEPDKNAEWNRGAYLVQGLGHCSACHAERDPLGGIRETVGGEATGGGQIMGTNWYAPSLNARSEASIASWPVEEITRLLTTGVSERATTSGPMAEVVGQSLQHLSKMDARAMAVYLKSLAESNPRAQAVAPARTEQVEAWFQQGARIYKKHCEDCHGTSGEGAPGIYPPLAGNRGVTMTPPINAIRSVLNGGYPPSTTGNPRPYGMPPYAQILSDGEVAMVLSYIRNAWGNRAGLVTTPQVDKSREGMH
;
A
#
# COMPACT_ATOMS: atom_id res chain seq x y z
N MET A 1 60.25 40.47 -15.79
CA MET A 1 60.37 41.94 -15.79
C MET A 1 58.97 42.53 -15.91
N LYS A 2 58.45 43.14 -14.83
CA LYS A 2 57.35 44.13 -14.90
C LYS A 2 57.98 45.50 -15.18
N PRO A 3 57.29 46.43 -15.84
CA PRO A 3 56.48 47.47 -15.15
C PRO A 3 55.20 47.82 -15.96
N SER A 4 54.23 48.66 -15.58
CA SER A 4 53.81 49.39 -14.38
C SER A 4 52.41 49.97 -14.62
N LEU A 5 51.64 50.07 -13.53
CA LEU A 5 50.55 50.99 -13.16
C LEU A 5 49.78 51.81 -14.21
N GLY A 6 48.45 51.73 -14.07
CA GLY A 6 47.49 52.81 -14.32
C GLY A 6 46.25 52.62 -13.42
N VAL A 7 46.09 53.49 -12.42
CA VAL A 7 44.94 53.57 -11.50
C VAL A 7 43.88 54.51 -12.09
N ALA A 8 42.61 54.09 -12.08
CA ALA A 8 41.48 55.02 -12.14
C ALA A 8 40.33 54.48 -11.27
N VAL A 9 40.07 55.19 -10.18
CA VAL A 9 38.92 55.04 -9.28
C VAL A 9 37.79 55.90 -9.86
N LEU A 10 36.59 55.34 -10.04
CA LEU A 10 35.36 56.12 -10.07
C LEU A 10 34.26 55.35 -9.33
N ALA A 11 33.65 56.07 -8.39
CA ALA A 11 32.63 55.60 -7.48
C ALA A 11 31.20 55.85 -8.00
N CYS A 12 30.25 55.19 -7.32
CA CYS A 12 28.81 55.49 -7.22
C CYS A 12 27.91 55.10 -8.40
N ALA A 13 27.02 54.12 -8.19
CA ALA A 13 25.64 54.40 -7.76
C ALA A 13 24.84 53.09 -7.58
N ALA A 14 24.13 53.00 -6.45
CA ALA A 14 23.13 51.98 -6.18
C ALA A 14 21.89 52.18 -7.07
N GLY A 15 21.34 51.08 -7.58
CA GLY A 15 20.08 51.04 -8.32
C GLY A 15 19.36 49.72 -8.10
N ILE A 16 18.39 49.74 -7.18
CA ILE A 16 17.43 48.67 -6.91
C ILE A 16 16.55 48.49 -8.15
N GLY A 17 16.46 47.26 -8.67
CA GLY A 17 15.55 46.89 -9.75
C GLY A 17 14.89 45.55 -9.46
N LEU A 18 13.61 45.59 -9.08
CA LEU A 18 12.73 44.42 -8.97
C LEU A 18 12.55 43.73 -10.34
N ALA A 19 12.86 42.45 -10.40
CA ALA A 19 12.32 41.48 -11.35
C ALA A 19 11.97 40.24 -10.51
N GLY A 20 10.78 39.64 -10.51
CA GLY A 20 9.73 39.54 -11.51
C GLY A 20 9.01 38.23 -11.14
N LEU A 21 7.78 38.33 -10.62
CA LEU A 21 6.95 37.19 -10.24
C LEU A 21 6.54 36.41 -11.50
N ALA A 22 7.10 35.22 -11.70
CA ALA A 22 6.62 34.25 -12.68
C ALA A 22 5.68 33.24 -12.01
N GLY A 23 4.46 33.16 -12.52
CA GLY A 23 3.32 32.49 -11.92
C GLY A 23 3.36 30.96 -11.95
N ALA A 24 2.76 30.37 -10.91
CA ALA A 24 2.42 28.96 -10.84
C ALA A 24 1.21 28.67 -11.75
N ALA A 25 1.43 27.91 -12.82
CA ALA A 25 0.36 27.36 -13.65
C ALA A 25 -0.19 26.09 -12.97
N ALA A 26 -1.42 26.16 -12.45
CA ALA A 26 -2.14 25.01 -11.94
C ALA A 26 -2.55 24.07 -13.09
N VAL A 27 -2.13 22.82 -13.01
CA VAL A 27 -2.50 21.76 -13.96
C VAL A 27 -3.98 21.38 -13.76
N LYS A 28 -4.87 21.90 -14.61
CA LYS A 28 -6.25 21.42 -14.75
C LYS A 28 -6.30 20.36 -15.85
N GLY A 29 -6.59 19.11 -15.48
CA GLY A 29 -6.94 18.06 -16.45
C GLY A 29 -8.30 18.33 -17.12
N PRO A 30 -8.62 17.67 -18.25
CA PRO A 30 -9.84 17.92 -19.00
C PRO A 30 -11.03 17.34 -18.23
N ALA A 31 -11.81 18.23 -17.61
CA ALA A 31 -13.15 17.89 -17.16
C ALA A 31 -14.06 17.88 -18.40
N GLU A 32 -14.70 16.74 -18.64
CA GLU A 32 -15.86 16.64 -19.52
C GLU A 32 -16.85 17.74 -19.09
N ALA A 33 -17.16 18.67 -20.00
CA ALA A 33 -17.88 19.89 -19.66
C ALA A 33 -19.33 19.56 -19.27
N ALA A 34 -19.59 19.45 -17.97
CA ALA A 34 -20.93 19.47 -17.43
C ALA A 34 -21.61 20.82 -17.76
N PRO A 35 -22.92 20.84 -18.04
CA PRO A 35 -23.61 22.07 -18.39
C PRO A 35 -23.51 23.07 -17.23
N VAL A 36 -23.05 24.28 -17.55
CA VAL A 36 -22.93 25.38 -16.58
C VAL A 36 -24.33 25.81 -16.14
N VAL A 37 -24.78 25.26 -15.01
CA VAL A 37 -25.95 25.79 -14.31
C VAL A 37 -25.55 27.15 -13.75
N LYS A 38 -26.07 28.23 -14.33
CA LYS A 38 -25.93 29.59 -13.77
C LYS A 38 -26.63 29.63 -12.40
N VAL A 39 -25.86 29.46 -11.33
CA VAL A 39 -26.36 29.60 -9.95
C VAL A 39 -26.59 31.08 -9.69
N LYS A 40 -27.87 31.49 -9.61
CA LYS A 40 -28.27 32.90 -9.46
C LYS A 40 -28.02 33.47 -8.05
N ASP A 41 -27.73 32.62 -7.05
CA ASP A 41 -27.59 33.02 -5.64
C ASP A 41 -26.24 32.60 -5.02
N ALA A 42 -25.51 33.56 -4.46
CA ALA A 42 -24.18 33.33 -3.86
C ALA A 42 -24.19 32.38 -2.65
N LYS A 43 -25.32 32.31 -1.91
CA LYS A 43 -25.50 31.34 -0.80
C LYS A 43 -25.60 29.91 -1.31
N THR A 44 -26.32 29.70 -2.40
CA THR A 44 -26.47 28.40 -3.08
C THR A 44 -25.15 27.95 -3.70
N GLY A 45 -24.36 28.88 -4.25
CA GLY A 45 -23.01 28.59 -4.76
C GLY A 45 -22.04 28.12 -3.67
N LYS A 46 -22.02 28.76 -2.51
CA LYS A 46 -21.16 28.34 -1.38
C LYS A 46 -21.53 26.96 -0.83
N ALA A 47 -22.83 26.68 -0.68
CA ALA A 47 -23.29 25.38 -0.23
C ALA A 47 -22.90 24.26 -1.22
N LEU A 48 -23.03 24.51 -2.53
CA LEU A 48 -22.62 23.57 -3.57
C LEU A 48 -21.12 23.28 -3.53
N LEU A 49 -20.29 24.30 -3.38
CA LEU A 49 -18.83 24.13 -3.27
C LEU A 49 -18.42 23.33 -2.01
N ALA A 50 -19.10 23.58 -0.88
CA ALA A 50 -18.87 22.82 0.34
C ALA A 50 -19.24 21.34 0.15
N GLU A 51 -20.36 21.06 -0.51
CA GLU A 51 -20.77 19.68 -0.82
C GLU A 51 -19.78 18.99 -1.75
N GLN A 52 -19.32 19.67 -2.81
CA GLN A 52 -18.30 19.14 -3.71
C GLN A 52 -16.98 18.84 -2.99
N ARG A 53 -16.54 19.71 -2.07
CA ARG A 53 -15.35 19.47 -1.24
C ARG A 53 -15.54 18.23 -0.36
N ARG A 54 -16.71 18.07 0.27
CA ARG A 54 -17.02 16.87 1.09
C ARG A 54 -17.08 15.59 0.26
N ALA A 55 -17.70 15.63 -0.91
CA ALA A 55 -17.77 14.48 -1.82
C ALA A 55 -16.37 14.06 -2.30
N ARG A 56 -15.52 15.04 -2.66
CA ARG A 56 -14.11 14.79 -2.96
C ARG A 56 -13.37 14.20 -1.75
N GLY A 57 -13.59 14.75 -0.57
CA GLY A 57 -13.01 14.24 0.68
C GLY A 57 -13.40 12.79 0.96
N ALA A 58 -14.66 12.43 0.78
CA ALA A 58 -15.16 11.06 0.95
C ALA A 58 -14.48 10.09 -0.02
N TYR A 59 -14.35 10.50 -1.28
CA TYR A 59 -13.65 9.74 -2.30
C TYR A 59 -12.18 9.51 -1.94
N LEU A 60 -11.46 10.57 -1.57
CA LEU A 60 -10.03 10.50 -1.24
C LEU A 60 -9.77 9.75 0.07
N ALA A 61 -10.62 9.90 1.09
CA ALA A 61 -10.52 9.15 2.34
C ALA A 61 -10.70 7.64 2.11
N ARG A 62 -11.52 7.28 1.12
CA ARG A 62 -11.70 5.88 0.70
C ARG A 62 -10.50 5.38 -0.09
N ALA A 63 -10.02 6.15 -1.06
CA ALA A 63 -8.79 5.84 -1.82
C ALA A 63 -7.58 5.68 -0.88
N ALA A 64 -7.48 6.50 0.16
CA ALA A 64 -6.44 6.42 1.18
C ALA A 64 -6.62 5.29 2.20
N ASN A 65 -7.71 4.53 2.10
CA ASN A 65 -8.04 3.43 2.98
C ASN A 65 -8.20 3.85 4.47
N CYS A 66 -8.59 5.10 4.74
CA CYS A 66 -8.69 5.62 6.12
C CYS A 66 -9.63 4.76 6.99
N MET A 67 -10.77 4.34 6.45
CA MET A 67 -11.77 3.57 7.17
C MET A 67 -11.24 2.19 7.60
N ALA A 68 -10.42 1.53 6.78
CA ALA A 68 -9.85 0.21 7.08
C ALA A 68 -8.96 0.21 8.31
N CYS A 69 -8.15 1.26 8.46
CA CYS A 69 -7.27 1.43 9.61
C CYS A 69 -8.04 1.95 10.82
N HIS A 70 -8.92 2.93 10.63
CA HIS A 70 -9.63 3.59 11.72
C HIS A 70 -10.97 2.93 12.08
N THR A 71 -11.12 1.63 11.87
CA THR A 71 -12.30 0.88 12.29
C THR A 71 -11.86 -0.47 12.87
N ALA A 72 -12.18 -0.72 14.13
CA ALA A 72 -12.00 -2.03 14.73
C ALA A 72 -12.93 -3.08 14.07
N GLN A 73 -12.59 -4.37 14.17
CA GLN A 73 -13.47 -5.44 13.72
C GLN A 73 -14.81 -5.39 14.48
N GLY A 74 -15.93 -5.32 13.76
CA GLY A 74 -17.26 -5.13 14.35
C GLY A 74 -17.49 -3.75 14.99
N GLY A 75 -16.53 -2.82 14.85
CA GLY A 75 -16.59 -1.47 15.40
C GLY A 75 -17.36 -0.47 14.54
N ARG A 76 -17.56 0.73 15.07
CA ARG A 76 -18.19 1.83 14.32
C ARG A 76 -17.19 2.44 13.33
N PRO A 77 -17.62 2.76 12.09
CA PRO A 77 -16.72 3.35 11.09
C PRO A 77 -15.97 4.57 11.62
N TYR A 78 -14.67 4.65 11.34
CA TYR A 78 -13.77 5.75 11.71
C TYR A 78 -13.54 5.97 13.22
N ALA A 79 -14.13 5.15 14.09
CA ALA A 79 -14.01 5.28 15.54
C ALA A 79 -12.68 4.74 16.12
N GLY A 80 -11.80 4.22 15.28
CA GLY A 80 -10.52 3.64 15.66
C GLY A 80 -10.65 2.29 16.36
N GLY A 81 -9.63 1.95 17.15
CA GLY A 81 -9.59 0.75 17.98
C GLY A 81 -9.01 -0.48 17.26
N ARG A 82 -8.55 -0.35 16.01
CA ARG A 82 -7.83 -1.44 15.34
C ARG A 82 -6.45 -1.58 15.95
N SER A 83 -6.06 -2.81 16.28
CA SER A 83 -4.74 -3.15 16.78
C SER A 83 -3.80 -3.50 15.62
N LEU A 84 -2.62 -2.89 15.62
CA LEU A 84 -1.52 -3.15 14.70
C LEU A 84 -0.33 -3.61 15.55
N SER A 85 -0.19 -4.93 15.70
CA SER A 85 0.99 -5.53 16.31
C SER A 85 2.17 -5.34 15.38
N THR A 86 3.34 -4.97 15.90
CA THR A 86 4.60 -4.82 15.16
C THR A 86 5.77 -5.26 16.06
N PRO A 87 6.98 -5.47 15.51
CA PRO A 87 8.17 -5.70 16.34
C PRO A 87 8.48 -4.56 17.33
N PHE A 88 7.98 -3.34 17.07
CA PHE A 88 8.21 -2.15 17.90
C PHE A 88 7.16 -1.96 19.00
N GLY A 89 6.12 -2.79 19.00
CA GLY A 89 4.99 -2.70 19.92
C GLY A 89 3.64 -2.78 19.21
N THR A 90 2.57 -2.57 19.98
CA THR A 90 1.18 -2.60 19.51
C THR A 90 0.65 -1.19 19.36
N PHE A 91 0.33 -0.78 18.13
CA PHE A 91 -0.31 0.50 17.84
C PHE A 91 -1.82 0.33 17.80
N ILE A 92 -2.55 1.23 18.45
CA ILE A 92 -4.01 1.28 18.41
C ILE A 92 -4.43 2.50 17.59
N THR A 93 -5.25 2.29 16.57
CA THR A 93 -5.69 3.39 15.71
C THR A 93 -6.63 4.34 16.44
N PRO A 94 -6.45 5.66 16.33
CA PRO A 94 -7.27 6.63 17.04
C PRO A 94 -8.65 6.77 16.38
N ASN A 95 -9.60 7.33 17.13
CA ASN A 95 -10.88 7.77 16.60
C ASN A 95 -10.68 9.05 15.77
N ILE A 96 -11.13 9.06 14.52
CA ILE A 96 -11.03 10.21 13.61
C ILE A 96 -12.40 10.79 13.22
N THR A 97 -13.45 10.45 13.97
CA THR A 97 -14.76 11.11 13.88
C THR A 97 -14.71 12.51 14.51
N PRO A 98 -15.69 13.39 14.27
CA PRO A 98 -15.70 14.75 14.85
C PRO A 98 -16.14 14.77 16.32
N ASP A 99 -16.09 13.62 17.01
CA ASP A 99 -16.31 13.59 18.45
C ASP A 99 -15.26 14.48 19.15
N LYS A 100 -15.74 15.36 20.04
CA LYS A 100 -14.89 16.36 20.71
C LYS A 100 -14.04 15.75 21.81
N ALA A 101 -14.53 14.71 22.49
CA ALA A 101 -13.87 14.14 23.65
C ALA A 101 -12.83 13.08 23.26
N THR A 102 -13.12 12.29 22.23
CA THR A 102 -12.34 11.09 21.87
C THR A 102 -11.85 11.10 20.43
N GLY A 103 -12.39 11.97 19.57
CA GLY A 103 -12.05 12.07 18.16
C GLY A 103 -11.26 13.34 17.80
N ILE A 104 -11.41 13.79 16.55
CA ILE A 104 -10.74 14.98 15.99
C ILE A 104 -11.64 16.22 15.98
N GLY A 105 -12.71 16.26 16.78
CA GLY A 105 -13.69 17.36 16.79
C GLY A 105 -13.16 18.74 17.20
N HIS A 106 -11.95 18.80 17.76
CA HIS A 106 -11.27 20.04 18.14
C HIS A 106 -10.09 20.40 17.23
N TRP A 107 -9.83 19.61 16.20
CA TRP A 107 -8.77 19.87 15.23
C TRP A 107 -9.25 20.93 14.23
N ASN A 108 -8.33 21.66 13.62
CA ASN A 108 -8.59 22.50 12.46
C ASN A 108 -7.86 21.95 11.21
N ASP A 109 -8.07 22.59 10.06
CA ASP A 109 -7.46 22.22 8.77
C ASP A 109 -5.92 22.17 8.86
N ASP A 110 -5.28 23.07 9.61
CA ASP A 110 -3.81 23.10 9.80
C ASP A 110 -3.30 21.96 10.70
N ASP A 111 -4.04 21.60 11.75
CA ASP A 111 -3.70 20.47 12.62
C ASP A 111 -3.74 19.15 11.82
N PHE A 112 -4.79 18.98 11.00
CA PHE A 112 -4.93 17.81 10.14
C PHE A 112 -3.85 17.78 9.04
N TRP A 113 -3.58 18.92 8.42
CA TRP A 113 -2.47 19.07 7.47
C TRP A 113 -1.13 18.68 8.10
N LYS A 114 -0.78 19.21 9.28
CA LYS A 114 0.47 18.85 9.97
C LYS A 114 0.55 17.37 10.32
N ALA A 115 -0.57 16.74 10.67
CA ALA A 115 -0.59 15.30 10.88
C ALA A 115 -0.25 14.56 9.59
N MET A 116 -1.02 14.76 8.52
CA MET A 116 -0.80 14.04 7.26
C MET A 116 0.55 14.36 6.63
N HIS A 117 0.94 15.63 6.65
CA HIS A 117 2.02 16.15 5.81
C HIS A 117 3.36 16.22 6.53
N GLU A 118 3.34 16.38 7.85
CA GLU A 118 4.54 16.45 8.68
C GLU A 118 4.63 15.31 9.69
N GLY A 119 3.59 14.50 9.88
CA GLY A 119 3.56 13.48 10.93
C GLY A 119 3.59 14.10 12.33
N LYS A 120 2.90 15.22 12.54
CA LYS A 120 2.79 15.88 13.86
C LYS A 120 1.34 15.90 14.31
N SER A 121 1.10 15.46 15.54
CA SER A 121 -0.21 15.55 16.18
C SER A 121 -0.56 17.00 16.51
N ARG A 122 -1.82 17.28 16.84
CA ARG A 122 -2.32 18.61 17.23
C ARG A 122 -1.56 19.24 18.40
N ASP A 123 -1.11 18.43 19.36
CA ASP A 123 -0.28 18.82 20.50
C ASP A 123 1.21 18.97 20.14
N GLY A 124 1.58 18.83 18.87
CA GLY A 124 2.94 19.02 18.35
C GLY A 124 3.85 17.79 18.47
N ARG A 125 3.44 16.74 19.19
CA ARG A 125 4.26 15.51 19.30
C ARG A 125 4.40 14.82 17.93
N PRO A 126 5.55 14.21 17.64
CA PRO A 126 5.70 13.40 16.44
C PRO A 126 4.78 12.16 16.51
N LEU A 127 4.16 11.86 15.38
CA LEU A 127 3.42 10.64 15.14
C LEU A 127 4.38 9.54 14.71
N TYR A 128 4.05 8.30 15.09
CA TYR A 128 4.79 7.13 14.65
C TYR A 128 4.47 6.82 13.18
N PRO A 129 5.44 6.33 12.39
CA PRO A 129 5.28 6.05 10.96
C PRO A 129 4.34 4.88 10.64
N ALA A 130 3.76 4.23 11.67
CA ALA A 130 2.58 3.38 11.49
C ALA A 130 1.38 4.17 10.93
N PHE A 131 1.34 5.49 11.18
CA PHE A 131 0.56 6.42 10.38
C PHE A 131 1.41 6.83 9.17
N PRO A 132 1.00 6.55 7.91
CA PRO A 132 1.85 6.65 6.72
C PRO A 132 2.05 8.10 6.25
N TYR A 133 2.48 8.98 7.15
CA TYR A 133 2.79 10.38 6.85
C TYR A 133 4.02 10.52 5.94
N THR A 134 4.89 9.50 5.88
CA THR A 134 6.02 9.44 4.94
C THR A 134 5.56 9.40 3.49
N GLU A 135 4.36 8.86 3.24
CA GLU A 135 3.69 8.84 1.94
C GLU A 135 2.71 10.00 1.81
N TYR A 136 1.88 10.27 2.84
CA TYR A 136 0.90 11.36 2.80
C TYR A 136 1.51 12.76 2.68
N THR A 137 2.80 12.94 2.94
CA THR A 137 3.52 14.16 2.58
C THR A 137 3.45 14.49 1.09
N LYS A 138 3.07 13.56 0.21
CA LYS A 138 2.84 13.81 -1.22
C LYS A 138 1.49 14.46 -1.50
N VAL A 139 0.53 14.39 -0.57
CA VAL A 139 -0.87 14.84 -0.73
C VAL A 139 -0.94 16.37 -0.74
N THR A 140 -1.71 16.92 -1.67
CA THR A 140 -1.90 18.38 -1.77
C THR A 140 -2.69 18.94 -0.59
N ARG A 141 -2.51 20.24 -0.32
CA ARG A 141 -3.24 20.91 0.77
C ARG A 141 -4.74 20.84 0.54
N GLU A 142 -5.16 21.05 -0.69
CA GLU A 142 -6.56 21.01 -1.11
C GLU A 142 -7.20 19.63 -0.87
N ASP A 143 -6.47 18.55 -1.13
CA ASP A 143 -6.95 17.19 -0.91
C ASP A 143 -6.99 16.82 0.58
N SER A 144 -5.99 17.25 1.35
CA SER A 144 -6.00 17.13 2.82
C SER A 144 -7.21 17.83 3.43
N ASP A 145 -7.44 19.07 3.01
CA ASP A 145 -8.55 19.92 3.43
C ASP A 145 -9.91 19.34 3.02
N ALA A 146 -10.00 18.68 1.87
CA ALA A 146 -11.20 17.97 1.43
C ALA A 146 -11.47 16.74 2.32
N ILE A 147 -10.45 15.91 2.58
CA ILE A 147 -10.56 14.75 3.46
C ILE A 147 -11.02 15.18 4.85
N PHE A 148 -10.40 16.22 5.42
CA PHE A 148 -10.77 16.73 6.72
C PHE A 148 -12.22 17.23 6.77
N ALA A 149 -12.66 17.97 5.75
CA ALA A 149 -14.05 18.42 5.65
C ALA A 149 -15.05 17.26 5.59
N HIS A 150 -14.69 16.13 4.95
CA HIS A 150 -15.50 14.92 4.98
C HIS A 150 -15.54 14.29 6.38
N LEU A 151 -14.38 14.12 7.03
CA LEU A 151 -14.30 13.55 8.38
C LEU A 151 -15.09 14.38 9.40
N GLN A 152 -15.02 15.71 9.31
CA GLN A 152 -15.79 16.62 10.16
C GLN A 152 -17.31 16.55 9.94
N ALA A 153 -17.75 16.03 8.80
CA ALA A 153 -19.16 15.85 8.47
C ALA A 153 -19.72 14.47 8.88
N LEU A 154 -18.88 13.56 9.38
CA LEU A 154 -19.33 12.25 9.86
C LEU A 154 -20.17 12.38 11.14
N ALA A 155 -20.94 11.34 11.44
CA ALA A 155 -21.58 11.22 12.75
C ALA A 155 -20.48 11.07 13.83
N PRO A 156 -20.49 11.88 14.90
CA PRO A 156 -19.53 11.74 15.98
C PRO A 156 -19.76 10.42 16.71
N VAL A 157 -18.66 9.73 17.03
CA VAL A 157 -18.69 8.51 17.82
C VAL A 157 -17.84 8.73 19.07
N ALA A 158 -18.47 8.72 20.24
CA ALA A 158 -17.74 8.73 21.50
C ALA A 158 -17.14 7.33 21.77
N GLN A 159 -15.85 7.16 21.45
CA GLN A 159 -15.14 5.90 21.65
C GLN A 159 -13.72 6.17 22.13
N LYS A 160 -13.47 5.87 23.42
CA LYS A 160 -12.13 5.94 24.00
C LYS A 160 -11.37 4.66 23.69
N ASN A 161 -10.42 4.73 22.76
CA ASN A 161 -9.53 3.62 22.45
C ASN A 161 -8.42 3.50 23.51
N PRO A 162 -7.95 2.29 23.83
CA PRO A 162 -6.79 2.11 24.70
C PRO A 162 -5.54 2.74 24.07
N PRO A 163 -4.56 3.19 24.88
CA PRO A 163 -3.31 3.73 24.35
C PRO A 163 -2.52 2.64 23.62
N SER A 164 -1.69 3.07 22.66
CA SER A 164 -0.70 2.19 22.04
C SER A 164 0.32 1.74 23.09
N ARG A 165 0.78 0.49 23.02
CA ARG A 165 1.83 -0.07 23.87
C ARG A 165 3.09 -0.24 23.03
N ILE A 166 3.96 0.76 23.09
CA ILE A 166 5.21 0.81 22.33
C ILE A 166 6.32 0.33 23.25
N ASN A 167 7.18 -0.56 22.76
CA ASN A 167 8.22 -1.15 23.57
C ASN A 167 9.43 -0.22 23.65
N PHE A 168 10.07 -0.13 24.81
CA PHE A 168 11.38 0.52 24.92
C PHE A 168 12.40 -0.18 23.99
N PRO A 169 13.25 0.57 23.26
CA PRO A 169 13.47 2.02 23.32
C PRO A 169 12.60 2.87 22.37
N TYR A 170 11.66 2.28 21.65
CA TYR A 170 10.87 2.96 20.59
C TYR A 170 9.79 3.91 21.14
N ASP A 171 9.45 3.80 22.42
CA ASP A 171 8.53 4.71 23.13
C ASP A 171 9.16 6.10 23.42
N PHE A 172 10.47 6.24 23.27
CA PHE A 172 11.19 7.48 23.54
C PHE A 172 11.16 8.46 22.34
N GLN A 173 10.34 9.50 22.45
CA GLN A 173 10.08 10.50 21.39
C GLN A 173 11.33 11.15 20.75
N PRO A 174 12.41 11.46 21.47
CA PRO A 174 13.64 11.96 20.84
C PRO A 174 14.26 11.00 19.83
N LEU A 175 14.19 9.67 20.07
CA LEU A 175 14.66 8.68 19.10
C LEU A 175 13.78 8.64 17.86
N LEU A 176 12.47 8.85 18.00
CA LEU A 176 11.57 9.01 16.85
C LEU A 176 11.92 10.26 16.03
N SER A 177 12.29 11.37 16.68
CA SER A 177 12.78 12.56 15.98
C SER A 177 14.07 12.29 15.21
N LEU A 178 15.01 11.53 15.78
CA LEU A 178 16.23 11.11 15.08
C LEU A 178 15.90 10.20 13.88
N TRP A 179 15.03 9.22 14.07
CA TRP A 179 14.55 8.37 12.98
C TRP A 179 13.97 9.21 11.83
N ARG A 180 13.16 10.22 12.17
CA ARG A 180 12.56 11.13 11.17
C ARG A 180 13.62 11.89 10.38
N MET A 181 14.70 12.36 11.01
CA MET A 181 15.78 13.05 10.30
C MET A 181 16.47 12.16 9.25
N ILE A 182 16.44 10.85 9.43
CA ILE A 182 17.08 9.88 8.53
C ILE A 182 16.12 9.48 7.39
N TYR A 183 14.86 9.15 7.72
CA TYR A 183 13.95 8.49 6.77
C TYR A 183 12.83 9.38 6.21
N PHE A 184 12.51 10.51 6.84
CA PHE A 184 11.39 11.34 6.41
C PHE A 184 11.82 12.44 5.44
N LYS A 185 11.32 12.37 4.21
CA LYS A 185 11.53 13.37 3.16
C LYS A 185 10.23 14.16 2.93
N PRO A 186 10.03 15.32 3.58
CA PRO A 186 8.81 16.09 3.42
C PRO A 186 8.71 16.66 2.00
N GLY A 187 7.51 16.67 1.43
CA GLY A 187 7.25 17.43 0.21
C GLY A 187 6.09 16.91 -0.63
N ILE A 188 5.21 17.85 -1.00
CA ILE A 188 4.08 17.66 -1.92
C ILE A 188 4.58 17.08 -3.23
N PHE A 189 3.80 16.15 -3.80
CA PHE A 189 4.06 15.60 -5.13
C PHE A 189 4.25 16.71 -6.17
N GLN A 190 5.31 16.59 -6.96
CA GLN A 190 5.57 17.47 -8.10
C GLN A 190 5.40 16.65 -9.38
N PRO A 191 4.54 17.09 -10.33
CA PRO A 191 4.40 16.42 -11.61
C PRO A 191 5.73 16.37 -12.36
N GLU A 192 6.05 15.20 -12.92
CA GLU A 192 7.20 14.99 -13.78
C GLU A 192 6.93 15.63 -15.16
N PRO A 193 7.74 16.60 -15.62
CA PRO A 193 7.48 17.33 -16.88
C PRO A 193 7.48 16.44 -18.13
N ASP A 194 8.30 15.39 -18.13
CA ASP A 194 8.43 14.46 -19.26
C ASP A 194 7.34 13.36 -19.26
N LYS A 195 6.37 13.44 -18.34
CA LYS A 195 5.28 12.47 -18.20
C LYS A 195 3.93 13.15 -18.44
N ASN A 196 3.01 12.40 -19.03
CA ASN A 196 1.66 12.90 -19.29
C ASN A 196 0.84 13.03 -17.99
N ALA A 197 -0.32 13.68 -18.09
CA ALA A 197 -1.20 13.92 -16.95
C ALA A 197 -1.73 12.64 -16.28
N GLU A 198 -2.02 11.59 -17.07
CA GLU A 198 -2.51 10.31 -16.56
C GLU A 198 -1.45 9.61 -15.71
N TRP A 199 -0.19 9.58 -16.17
CA TRP A 199 0.93 9.05 -15.42
C TRP A 199 1.16 9.80 -14.11
N ASN A 200 1.17 11.15 -14.17
CA ASN A 200 1.36 11.99 -12.99
C ASN A 200 0.23 11.81 -11.97
N ARG A 201 -1.01 11.62 -12.45
CA ARG A 201 -2.15 11.30 -11.58
C ARG A 201 -1.97 9.94 -10.90
N GLY A 202 -1.49 8.94 -11.63
CA GLY A 202 -1.19 7.61 -11.09
C GLY A 202 -0.09 7.66 -10.04
N ALA A 203 1.01 8.36 -10.33
CA ALA A 203 2.13 8.55 -9.42
C ALA A 203 1.67 9.21 -8.12
N TYR A 204 0.93 10.32 -8.20
CA TYR A 204 0.35 11.00 -7.06
C TYR A 204 -0.49 10.08 -6.16
N LEU A 205 -1.37 9.27 -6.77
CA LEU A 205 -2.23 8.35 -6.03
C LEU A 205 -1.46 7.19 -5.42
N VAL A 206 -0.51 6.58 -6.14
CA VAL A 206 0.25 5.42 -5.66
C VAL A 206 1.26 5.81 -4.57
N GLN A 207 1.96 6.94 -4.73
CA GLN A 207 2.97 7.42 -3.79
C GLN A 207 2.37 8.17 -2.59
N GLY A 208 1.21 8.80 -2.77
CA GLY A 208 0.52 9.57 -1.74
C GLY A 208 -0.55 8.75 -1.04
N LEU A 209 -1.82 8.99 -1.41
CA LEU A 209 -2.97 8.43 -0.69
C LEU A 209 -2.99 6.89 -0.69
N GLY A 210 -2.60 6.25 -1.78
CA GLY A 210 -2.53 4.80 -1.88
C GLY A 210 -1.34 4.18 -1.14
N HIS A 211 -0.35 4.99 -0.72
CA HIS A 211 0.82 4.64 0.11
C HIS A 211 1.43 3.26 -0.22
N CYS A 212 1.53 2.91 -1.50
CA CYS A 212 1.80 1.52 -1.89
C CYS A 212 3.18 1.04 -1.39
N SER A 213 4.15 1.95 -1.31
CA SER A 213 5.48 1.72 -0.72
C SER A 213 5.42 1.40 0.78
N ALA A 214 4.39 1.80 1.52
CA ALA A 214 4.27 1.52 2.93
C ALA A 214 4.25 0.00 3.22
N CYS A 215 3.71 -0.80 2.28
CA CYS A 215 3.75 -2.25 2.31
C CYS A 215 4.77 -2.84 1.32
N HIS A 216 4.82 -2.34 0.08
CA HIS A 216 5.62 -2.92 -1.00
C HIS A 216 7.09 -2.47 -1.02
N ALA A 217 7.60 -1.88 0.06
CA ALA A 217 9.00 -1.54 0.21
C ALA A 217 9.72 -2.44 1.22
N GLU A 218 11.01 -2.66 1.00
CA GLU A 218 11.85 -3.31 2.00
C GLU A 218 12.09 -2.35 3.16
N ARG A 219 11.95 -2.85 4.39
CA ARG A 219 12.26 -2.10 5.61
C ARG A 219 13.50 -2.66 6.28
N ASP A 220 14.34 -1.75 6.77
CA ASP A 220 15.49 -2.14 7.59
C ASP A 220 15.08 -2.44 9.05
N PRO A 221 16.00 -2.91 9.91
CA PRO A 221 15.69 -3.20 11.32
C PRO A 221 15.21 -1.99 12.14
N LEU A 222 15.42 -0.76 11.67
CA LEU A 222 14.88 0.46 12.29
C LEU A 222 13.46 0.78 11.79
N GLY A 223 12.89 -0.05 10.92
CA GLY A 223 11.56 0.13 10.34
C GLY A 223 11.52 1.17 9.23
N GLY A 224 12.65 1.76 8.86
CA GLY A 224 12.77 2.71 7.76
C GLY A 224 12.69 2.04 6.41
N ILE A 225 12.08 2.70 5.42
CA ILE A 225 12.06 2.21 4.04
C ILE A 225 13.47 2.33 3.47
N ARG A 226 14.01 1.22 2.95
CA ARG A 226 15.28 1.22 2.23
C ARG A 226 15.04 1.82 0.85
N GLU A 227 15.61 2.99 0.60
CA GLU A 227 15.56 3.58 -0.73
C GLU A 227 16.37 2.76 -1.72
N THR A 228 15.83 2.62 -2.92
CA THR A 228 16.57 2.12 -4.07
C THR A 228 17.27 3.28 -4.76
N VAL A 229 18.55 3.13 -5.10
CA VAL A 229 19.29 4.14 -5.89
C VAL A 229 18.54 4.37 -7.21
N GLY A 230 18.06 5.60 -7.44
CA GLY A 230 17.44 6.01 -8.71
C GLY A 230 15.99 5.58 -8.93
N GLY A 231 15.24 5.17 -7.90
CA GLY A 231 13.83 4.78 -8.07
C GLY A 231 13.02 4.71 -6.78
N GLU A 232 11.70 4.57 -6.95
CA GLU A 232 10.72 4.41 -5.86
C GLU A 232 10.94 3.11 -5.10
N ALA A 233 10.94 3.20 -3.77
CA ALA A 233 11.14 2.06 -2.89
C ALA A 233 9.96 1.09 -2.96
N THR A 234 10.03 0.16 -3.90
CA THR A 234 8.96 -0.79 -4.24
C THR A 234 9.49 -2.23 -4.37
N GLY A 235 10.62 -2.50 -3.71
CA GLY A 235 11.38 -3.76 -3.79
C GLY A 235 10.79 -4.95 -3.01
N GLY A 236 9.60 -4.79 -2.42
CA GLY A 236 8.92 -5.83 -1.64
C GLY A 236 9.48 -6.03 -0.24
N GLY A 237 8.68 -6.60 0.64
CA GLY A 237 9.06 -6.79 2.04
C GLY A 237 8.01 -7.53 2.85
N GLN A 238 8.42 -8.09 3.99
CA GLN A 238 7.47 -8.61 4.96
C GLN A 238 6.72 -7.44 5.61
N ILE A 239 5.38 -7.48 5.59
CA ILE A 239 4.54 -6.46 6.19
C ILE A 239 4.67 -6.59 7.71
N MET A 240 5.18 -5.53 8.36
CA MET A 240 5.53 -5.54 9.77
C MET A 240 4.38 -6.02 10.66
N GLY A 241 4.70 -6.98 11.53
CA GLY A 241 3.77 -7.56 12.49
C GLY A 241 2.56 -8.29 11.89
N THR A 242 2.68 -8.62 10.61
CA THR A 242 1.91 -9.67 9.98
C THR A 242 2.89 -10.74 9.48
N ASN A 243 2.40 -11.96 9.25
CA ASN A 243 3.16 -12.97 8.53
C ASN A 243 2.88 -12.92 7.02
N TRP A 244 2.50 -11.77 6.48
CA TRP A 244 2.32 -11.58 5.04
C TRP A 244 3.54 -10.89 4.42
N TYR A 245 3.88 -11.30 3.20
CA TYR A 245 4.88 -10.66 2.37
C TYR A 245 4.20 -9.85 1.27
N ALA A 246 4.50 -8.55 1.19
CA ALA A 246 4.10 -7.70 0.08
C ALA A 246 5.14 -7.87 -1.04
N PRO A 247 4.81 -8.50 -2.18
CA PRO A 247 5.80 -8.78 -3.20
C PRO A 247 6.25 -7.51 -3.90
N SER A 248 7.49 -7.49 -4.38
CA SER A 248 8.06 -6.37 -5.13
C SER A 248 7.21 -5.98 -6.33
N LEU A 249 6.91 -4.69 -6.46
CA LEU A 249 6.18 -4.15 -7.62
C LEU A 249 7.07 -3.97 -8.84
N ASN A 250 8.39 -4.14 -8.69
CA ASN A 250 9.34 -3.97 -9.78
C ASN A 250 10.13 -5.24 -10.14
N ALA A 251 9.97 -6.35 -9.40
CA ALA A 251 10.59 -7.63 -9.75
C ALA A 251 9.62 -8.52 -10.53
N ARG A 252 10.04 -8.99 -11.72
CA ARG A 252 9.24 -9.86 -12.60
C ARG A 252 8.87 -11.21 -11.96
N SER A 253 9.75 -11.74 -11.12
CA SER A 253 9.51 -12.97 -10.35
C SER A 253 8.53 -12.79 -9.18
N GLU A 254 8.12 -11.55 -8.89
CA GLU A 254 7.20 -11.21 -7.80
C GLU A 254 5.94 -10.51 -8.35
N ALA A 255 5.64 -9.27 -7.97
CA ALA A 255 4.40 -8.58 -8.35
C ALA A 255 4.55 -7.58 -9.51
N SER A 256 5.71 -7.48 -10.18
CA SER A 256 5.84 -6.57 -11.34
C SER A 256 4.77 -6.83 -12.40
N ILE A 257 4.17 -5.76 -12.88
CA ILE A 257 3.11 -5.74 -13.89
C ILE A 257 3.53 -4.96 -15.13
N ALA A 258 4.83 -4.69 -15.28
CA ALA A 258 5.37 -3.90 -16.39
C ALA A 258 5.03 -4.50 -17.76
N SER A 259 4.92 -5.82 -17.88
CA SER A 259 4.57 -6.51 -19.12
C SER A 259 3.06 -6.67 -19.37
N TRP A 260 2.20 -6.30 -18.42
CA TRP A 260 0.75 -6.58 -18.51
C TRP A 260 0.00 -5.49 -19.28
N PRO A 261 -1.13 -5.81 -19.92
CA PRO A 261 -2.05 -4.79 -20.42
C PRO A 261 -2.59 -3.91 -19.29
N VAL A 262 -2.77 -2.61 -19.55
CA VAL A 262 -3.26 -1.64 -18.54
C VAL A 262 -4.65 -2.02 -18.04
N GLU A 263 -5.48 -2.56 -18.91
CA GLU A 263 -6.84 -3.00 -18.63
C GLU A 263 -6.85 -4.17 -17.64
N GLU A 264 -5.88 -5.09 -17.76
CA GLU A 264 -5.75 -6.22 -16.86
C GLU A 264 -5.27 -5.79 -15.47
N ILE A 265 -4.32 -4.86 -15.41
CA ILE A 265 -3.88 -4.24 -14.16
C ILE A 265 -5.04 -3.52 -13.48
N THR A 266 -5.79 -2.71 -14.26
CA THR A 266 -6.97 -1.98 -13.76
C THR A 266 -8.01 -2.94 -13.20
N ARG A 267 -8.26 -4.07 -13.88
CA ARG A 267 -9.16 -5.13 -13.41
C ARG A 267 -8.69 -5.74 -12.09
N LEU A 268 -7.40 -6.07 -11.96
CA LEU A 268 -6.85 -6.60 -10.72
C LEU A 268 -7.01 -5.61 -9.56
N LEU A 269 -6.69 -4.33 -9.77
CA LEU A 269 -6.79 -3.29 -8.74
C LEU A 269 -8.25 -3.03 -8.31
N THR A 270 -9.22 -3.15 -9.21
CA THR A 270 -10.62 -2.79 -8.94
C THR A 270 -11.50 -3.97 -8.55
N THR A 271 -11.13 -5.20 -8.92
CA THR A 271 -11.95 -6.40 -8.64
C THR A 271 -11.24 -7.42 -7.75
N GLY A 272 -9.92 -7.33 -7.65
CA GLY A 272 -9.07 -8.28 -6.95
C GLY A 272 -8.74 -9.54 -7.74
N VAL A 273 -9.27 -9.69 -8.97
CA VAL A 273 -9.05 -10.87 -9.81
C VAL A 273 -8.75 -10.44 -11.25
N SER A 274 -7.77 -11.08 -11.87
CA SER A 274 -7.51 -11.01 -13.30
C SER A 274 -7.21 -12.41 -13.83
N GLU A 275 -7.00 -12.53 -15.14
CA GLU A 275 -6.58 -13.80 -15.75
C GLU A 275 -5.21 -14.27 -15.25
N ARG A 276 -4.35 -13.33 -14.83
CA ARG A 276 -2.98 -13.60 -14.37
C ARG A 276 -2.78 -13.64 -12.86
N ALA A 277 -3.65 -13.01 -12.08
CA ALA A 277 -3.48 -12.96 -10.63
C ALA A 277 -4.78 -12.80 -9.87
N THR A 278 -4.70 -13.12 -8.59
CA THR A 278 -5.78 -12.95 -7.63
C THR A 278 -5.16 -12.38 -6.36
N THR A 279 -5.74 -11.30 -5.83
CA THR A 279 -5.31 -10.71 -4.56
C THR A 279 -5.87 -11.53 -3.40
N SER A 280 -5.07 -11.63 -2.34
CA SER A 280 -5.44 -12.34 -1.10
C SER A 280 -4.89 -11.60 0.11
N GLY A 281 -5.33 -12.00 1.31
CA GLY A 281 -4.86 -11.43 2.56
C GLY A 281 -5.02 -9.89 2.62
N PRO A 282 -3.99 -9.14 3.07
CA PRO A 282 -4.06 -7.68 3.18
C PRO A 282 -4.36 -6.98 1.85
N MET A 283 -3.90 -7.52 0.71
CA MET A 283 -4.17 -6.91 -0.58
C MET A 283 -5.64 -7.08 -1.00
N ALA A 284 -6.29 -8.19 -0.61
CA ALA A 284 -7.73 -8.33 -0.78
C ALA A 284 -8.48 -7.30 0.09
N GLU A 285 -8.06 -7.05 1.32
CA GLU A 285 -8.64 -5.98 2.16
C GLU A 285 -8.49 -4.59 1.50
N VAL A 286 -7.31 -4.27 0.97
CA VAL A 286 -7.05 -2.99 0.27
C VAL A 286 -7.96 -2.82 -0.95
N VAL A 287 -8.12 -3.86 -1.77
CA VAL A 287 -9.05 -3.81 -2.91
C VAL A 287 -10.49 -3.67 -2.42
N GLY A 288 -10.89 -4.50 -1.47
CA GLY A 288 -12.26 -4.55 -0.95
C GLY A 288 -12.69 -3.29 -0.21
N GLN A 289 -11.80 -2.57 0.45
CA GLN A 289 -12.13 -1.41 1.27
C GLN A 289 -11.79 -0.07 0.60
N SER A 290 -10.84 -0.06 -0.33
CA SER A 290 -10.36 1.15 -1.02
C SER A 290 -10.50 1.04 -2.55
N LEU A 291 -9.65 0.25 -3.21
CA LEU A 291 -9.37 0.42 -4.65
C LEU A 291 -10.57 0.14 -5.56
N GLN A 292 -11.50 -0.74 -5.16
CA GLN A 292 -12.72 -1.00 -5.93
C GLN A 292 -13.64 0.21 -6.08
N HIS A 293 -13.42 1.26 -5.28
CA HIS A 293 -14.22 2.48 -5.26
C HIS A 293 -13.58 3.64 -6.02
N LEU A 294 -12.41 3.43 -6.62
CA LEU A 294 -11.77 4.43 -7.48
C LEU A 294 -12.62 4.71 -8.72
N SER A 295 -12.52 5.94 -9.21
CA SER A 295 -13.02 6.25 -10.54
C SER A 295 -12.25 5.42 -11.59
N LYS A 296 -12.89 5.11 -12.72
CA LYS A 296 -12.23 4.37 -13.81
C LYS A 296 -10.94 5.08 -14.27
N MET A 297 -10.95 6.41 -14.30
CA MET A 297 -9.79 7.21 -14.67
C MET A 297 -8.65 7.07 -13.67
N ASP A 298 -8.92 7.14 -12.37
CA ASP A 298 -7.88 7.02 -11.34
C ASP A 298 -7.33 5.59 -11.23
N ALA A 299 -8.19 4.57 -11.33
CA ALA A 299 -7.75 3.18 -11.35
C ALA A 299 -6.84 2.91 -12.57
N ARG A 300 -7.19 3.45 -13.74
CA ARG A 300 -6.35 3.37 -14.94
C ARG A 300 -5.05 4.16 -14.79
N ALA A 301 -5.10 5.37 -14.21
CA ALA A 301 -3.91 6.18 -13.95
C ALA A 301 -2.92 5.45 -13.04
N MET A 302 -3.40 4.85 -11.94
CA MET A 302 -2.57 4.00 -11.07
C MET A 302 -1.98 2.82 -11.86
N ALA A 303 -2.77 2.18 -12.72
CA ALA A 303 -2.28 1.09 -13.57
C ALA A 303 -1.18 1.54 -14.56
N VAL A 304 -1.33 2.70 -15.22
CA VAL A 304 -0.33 3.28 -16.11
C VAL A 304 0.97 3.56 -15.35
N TYR A 305 0.88 4.16 -14.17
CA TYR A 305 2.05 4.44 -13.34
C TYR A 305 2.75 3.16 -12.89
N LEU A 306 2.02 2.20 -12.31
CA LEU A 306 2.59 0.94 -11.82
C LEU A 306 3.24 0.12 -12.95
N LYS A 307 2.64 0.12 -14.14
CA LYS A 307 3.23 -0.52 -15.35
C LYS A 307 4.56 0.11 -15.75
N SER A 308 4.76 1.39 -15.46
CA SER A 308 5.96 2.14 -15.86
C SER A 308 7.15 1.98 -14.90
N LEU A 309 6.95 1.35 -13.75
CA LEU A 309 8.02 1.13 -12.78
C LEU A 309 9.15 0.33 -13.46
N ALA A 310 10.37 0.84 -13.35
CA ALA A 310 11.54 0.19 -13.93
C ALA A 310 11.71 -1.19 -13.31
N GLU A 311 11.75 -2.24 -14.14
CA GLU A 311 11.98 -3.59 -13.63
C GLU A 311 13.38 -3.68 -13.00
N SER A 312 13.43 -4.14 -11.76
CA SER A 312 14.70 -4.43 -11.10
C SER A 312 15.22 -5.80 -11.52
N ASN A 313 16.54 -5.97 -11.51
CA ASN A 313 17.16 -7.28 -11.73
C ASN A 313 16.53 -8.31 -10.77
N PRO A 314 16.26 -9.56 -11.22
CA PRO A 314 15.60 -10.54 -10.39
C PRO A 314 16.35 -10.72 -9.07
N ARG A 315 15.64 -10.59 -7.94
CA ARG A 315 16.09 -11.23 -6.68
C ARG A 315 16.38 -12.68 -7.04
N ALA A 316 17.56 -13.20 -6.66
CA ALA A 316 17.99 -14.54 -7.05
C ALA A 316 16.82 -15.53 -6.89
N GLN A 317 16.35 -16.10 -8.00
CA GLN A 317 15.27 -17.07 -7.96
C GLN A 317 15.72 -18.21 -7.05
N ALA A 318 14.85 -18.65 -6.12
CA ALA A 318 15.20 -19.79 -5.30
C ALA A 318 15.49 -20.97 -6.21
N VAL A 319 16.72 -21.47 -6.12
CA VAL A 319 17.19 -22.57 -6.96
C VAL A 319 16.42 -23.82 -6.55
N ALA A 320 15.88 -24.53 -7.54
CA ALA A 320 15.23 -25.81 -7.30
C ALA A 320 16.18 -26.76 -6.56
N PRO A 321 15.70 -27.54 -5.59
CA PRO A 321 16.55 -28.43 -4.83
C PRO A 321 17.16 -29.51 -5.73
N ALA A 322 18.35 -29.99 -5.36
CA ALA A 322 18.90 -31.20 -5.95
C ALA A 322 17.92 -32.36 -5.73
N ARG A 323 17.70 -33.18 -6.77
CA ARG A 323 16.78 -34.34 -6.75
C ARG A 323 17.43 -35.54 -6.05
N THR A 324 17.73 -35.40 -4.77
CA THR A 324 18.17 -36.52 -3.94
C THR A 324 17.01 -37.47 -3.66
N GLU A 325 17.30 -38.71 -3.26
CA GLU A 325 16.28 -39.70 -2.89
C GLU A 325 15.34 -39.18 -1.79
N GLN A 326 15.89 -38.46 -0.80
CA GLN A 326 15.11 -37.85 0.26
C GLN A 326 14.16 -36.77 -0.27
N VAL A 327 14.62 -35.91 -1.18
CA VAL A 327 13.78 -34.86 -1.79
C VAL A 327 12.69 -35.48 -2.66
N GLU A 328 12.99 -36.56 -3.37
CA GLU A 328 12.00 -37.26 -4.19
C GLU A 328 10.94 -37.95 -3.32
N ALA A 329 11.33 -38.60 -2.21
CA ALA A 329 10.40 -39.14 -1.23
C ALA A 329 9.50 -38.05 -0.61
N TRP A 330 10.07 -36.86 -0.34
CA TRP A 330 9.35 -35.68 0.13
C TRP A 330 8.30 -35.21 -0.88
N PHE A 331 8.66 -35.15 -2.16
CA PHE A 331 7.73 -34.81 -3.24
C PHE A 331 6.63 -35.85 -3.44
N GLN A 332 6.94 -37.15 -3.33
CA GLN A 332 5.94 -38.20 -3.42
C GLN A 332 4.90 -38.11 -2.28
N GLN A 333 5.34 -37.79 -1.06
CA GLN A 333 4.42 -37.53 0.06
C GLN A 333 3.58 -36.27 -0.21
N GLY A 334 4.21 -35.18 -0.64
CA GLY A 334 3.52 -33.95 -1.02
C GLY A 334 2.47 -34.16 -2.11
N ALA A 335 2.76 -34.99 -3.12
CA ALA A 335 1.83 -35.33 -4.20
C ALA A 335 0.59 -36.10 -3.69
N ARG A 336 0.76 -37.00 -2.71
CA ARG A 336 -0.37 -37.71 -2.08
C ARG A 336 -1.28 -36.76 -1.30
N ILE A 337 -0.68 -35.81 -0.58
CA ILE A 337 -1.42 -34.77 0.15
C ILE A 337 -2.16 -33.87 -0.85
N TYR A 338 -1.50 -33.45 -1.93
CA TYR A 338 -2.09 -32.65 -2.99
C TYR A 338 -3.32 -33.32 -3.60
N LYS A 339 -3.19 -34.60 -3.98
CA LYS A 339 -4.28 -35.39 -4.53
C LYS A 339 -5.48 -35.48 -3.59
N LYS A 340 -5.22 -35.60 -2.28
CA LYS A 340 -6.27 -35.75 -1.27
C LYS A 340 -7.01 -34.45 -0.95
N HIS A 341 -6.34 -33.30 -1.02
CA HIS A 341 -6.86 -32.04 -0.45
C HIS A 341 -6.93 -30.87 -1.44
N CYS A 342 -6.17 -30.89 -2.53
CA CYS A 342 -5.98 -29.72 -3.39
C CYS A 342 -6.43 -29.94 -4.84
N GLU A 343 -6.31 -31.18 -5.33
CA GLU A 343 -6.55 -31.54 -6.75
C GLU A 343 -7.97 -31.22 -7.21
N ASP A 344 -9.00 -31.42 -6.38
CA ASP A 344 -10.41 -31.17 -6.75
C ASP A 344 -10.67 -29.72 -7.19
N CYS A 345 -9.88 -28.76 -6.68
CA CYS A 345 -10.00 -27.34 -7.05
C CYS A 345 -8.87 -26.89 -7.99
N HIS A 346 -7.64 -27.36 -7.76
CA HIS A 346 -6.47 -26.89 -8.51
C HIS A 346 -6.10 -27.77 -9.72
N GLY A 347 -6.83 -28.86 -9.96
CA GLY A 347 -6.65 -29.75 -11.09
C GLY A 347 -5.51 -30.75 -10.90
N THR A 348 -5.41 -31.75 -11.78
CA THR A 348 -4.37 -32.79 -11.68
C THR A 348 -2.99 -32.26 -12.07
N SER A 349 -2.96 -31.21 -12.90
CA SER A 349 -1.76 -30.57 -13.42
C SER A 349 -1.56 -29.17 -12.84
N GLY A 350 -2.26 -28.82 -11.75
CA GLY A 350 -2.17 -27.49 -11.14
C GLY A 350 -2.73 -26.39 -12.03
N GLU A 351 -3.57 -26.71 -13.02
CA GLU A 351 -4.14 -25.79 -14.00
C GLU A 351 -5.21 -24.86 -13.41
N GLY A 352 -5.81 -25.24 -12.28
CA GLY A 352 -6.92 -24.52 -11.67
C GLY A 352 -8.15 -24.45 -12.57
N ALA A 353 -9.00 -23.46 -12.29
CA ALA A 353 -10.18 -23.16 -13.08
C ALA A 353 -10.22 -21.64 -13.33
N PRO A 354 -10.11 -21.18 -14.59
CA PRO A 354 -10.06 -19.75 -14.91
C PRO A 354 -11.16 -18.93 -14.22
N GLY A 355 -10.76 -17.86 -13.52
CA GLY A 355 -11.68 -16.97 -12.79
C GLY A 355 -12.28 -17.53 -11.50
N ILE A 356 -11.98 -18.79 -11.15
CA ILE A 356 -12.53 -19.49 -9.98
C ILE A 356 -11.38 -19.91 -9.05
N TYR A 357 -10.53 -20.82 -9.52
CA TYR A 357 -9.38 -21.34 -8.78
C TYR A 357 -8.09 -20.96 -9.51
N PRO A 358 -7.18 -20.22 -8.88
CA PRO A 358 -5.97 -19.79 -9.57
C PRO A 358 -5.12 -21.01 -9.99
N PRO A 359 -4.47 -20.96 -11.16
CA PRO A 359 -3.48 -21.98 -11.52
C PRO A 359 -2.36 -21.97 -10.48
N LEU A 360 -1.85 -23.14 -10.15
CA LEU A 360 -0.63 -23.32 -9.36
C LEU A 360 0.60 -23.53 -10.26
N ALA A 361 0.40 -24.15 -11.43
CA ALA A 361 1.41 -24.28 -12.46
C ALA A 361 1.79 -22.90 -13.03
N GLY A 362 3.08 -22.58 -13.04
CA GLY A 362 3.61 -21.31 -13.53
C GLY A 362 3.24 -20.08 -12.68
N ASN A 363 2.58 -20.27 -11.54
CA ASN A 363 2.11 -19.15 -10.72
C ASN A 363 3.25 -18.56 -9.88
N ARG A 364 3.61 -17.31 -10.20
CA ARG A 364 4.65 -16.55 -9.48
C ARG A 364 4.38 -16.41 -7.98
N GLY A 365 3.12 -16.27 -7.56
CA GLY A 365 2.77 -16.18 -6.14
C GLY A 365 3.05 -17.48 -5.37
N VAL A 366 3.10 -18.61 -6.09
CA VAL A 366 3.47 -19.92 -5.56
C VAL A 366 4.99 -20.10 -5.57
N THR A 367 5.70 -19.63 -6.59
CA THR A 367 7.14 -19.90 -6.78
C THR A 367 8.07 -18.82 -6.22
N MET A 368 7.55 -17.62 -5.89
CA MET A 368 8.36 -16.53 -5.33
C MET A 368 9.03 -16.89 -4.00
N THR A 369 10.09 -16.15 -3.69
CA THR A 369 10.77 -16.16 -2.39
C THR A 369 10.46 -14.85 -1.69
N PRO A 370 9.99 -14.86 -0.43
CA PRO A 370 9.77 -16.01 0.46
C PRO A 370 8.46 -16.80 0.19
N PRO A 371 8.37 -18.08 0.62
CA PRO A 371 7.17 -18.91 0.46
C PRO A 371 6.02 -18.57 1.43
N ILE A 372 6.19 -17.54 2.26
CA ILE A 372 5.32 -17.26 3.41
C ILE A 372 3.84 -17.04 3.03
N ASN A 373 3.57 -16.42 1.87
CA ASN A 373 2.20 -16.22 1.40
C ASN A 373 1.53 -17.54 0.99
N ALA A 374 2.28 -18.46 0.38
CA ALA A 374 1.76 -19.78 0.01
C ALA A 374 1.47 -20.61 1.27
N ILE A 375 2.37 -20.57 2.26
CA ILE A 375 2.17 -21.17 3.59
C ILE A 375 0.89 -20.62 4.22
N ARG A 376 0.72 -19.29 4.28
CA ARG A 376 -0.47 -18.68 4.87
C ARG A 376 -1.75 -19.00 4.13
N SER A 377 -1.70 -19.10 2.81
CA SER A 377 -2.87 -19.48 2.01
C SER A 377 -3.31 -20.92 2.32
N VAL A 378 -2.37 -21.86 2.49
CA VAL A 378 -2.71 -23.23 2.91
C VAL A 378 -3.23 -23.27 4.36
N LEU A 379 -2.55 -22.62 5.30
CA LEU A 379 -2.92 -22.67 6.71
C LEU A 379 -4.29 -22.01 6.96
N ASN A 380 -4.48 -20.80 6.46
CA ASN A 380 -5.64 -19.97 6.81
C ASN A 380 -6.74 -19.99 5.74
N GLY A 381 -6.48 -20.60 4.58
CA GLY A 381 -7.35 -20.44 3.43
C GLY A 381 -7.42 -18.97 3.01
N GLY A 382 -8.54 -18.60 2.41
CA GLY A 382 -8.85 -17.20 2.16
C GLY A 382 -9.76 -17.00 0.97
N TYR A 383 -10.18 -15.76 0.79
CA TYR A 383 -11.03 -15.33 -0.32
C TYR A 383 -10.38 -14.15 -1.04
N PRO A 384 -10.50 -14.10 -2.37
CA PRO A 384 -10.44 -12.84 -3.10
C PRO A 384 -11.47 -11.84 -2.54
N PRO A 385 -11.30 -10.53 -2.76
CA PRO A 385 -12.23 -9.55 -2.24
C PRO A 385 -13.60 -9.66 -2.91
N SER A 386 -14.66 -9.50 -2.12
CA SER A 386 -16.00 -9.28 -2.65
C SER A 386 -16.11 -7.86 -3.19
N THR A 387 -16.27 -7.74 -4.51
CA THR A 387 -16.38 -6.45 -5.22
C THR A 387 -17.56 -6.46 -6.19
N THR A 388 -17.91 -5.30 -6.75
CA THR A 388 -18.92 -5.25 -7.82
C THR A 388 -18.55 -6.13 -9.02
N GLY A 389 -17.26 -6.25 -9.34
CA GLY A 389 -16.76 -7.10 -10.42
C GLY A 389 -16.49 -8.56 -10.03
N ASN A 390 -16.57 -8.88 -8.73
CA ASN A 390 -16.39 -10.23 -8.19
C ASN A 390 -17.27 -10.40 -6.92
N PRO A 391 -18.60 -10.46 -7.05
CA PRO A 391 -19.52 -10.36 -5.91
C PRO A 391 -19.62 -11.65 -5.08
N ARG A 392 -19.15 -12.78 -5.62
CA ARG A 392 -19.20 -14.10 -4.98
C ARG A 392 -17.88 -14.82 -5.20
N PRO A 393 -16.80 -14.37 -4.52
CA PRO A 393 -15.48 -14.96 -4.69
C PRO A 393 -15.46 -16.41 -4.19
N TYR A 394 -14.82 -17.30 -4.96
CA TYR A 394 -14.50 -18.66 -4.50
C TYR A 394 -13.35 -18.60 -3.50
N GLY A 395 -13.48 -19.34 -2.40
CA GLY A 395 -12.49 -19.39 -1.33
C GLY A 395 -11.67 -20.66 -1.34
N MET A 396 -10.46 -20.57 -0.80
CA MET A 396 -9.65 -21.72 -0.42
C MET A 396 -9.97 -22.08 1.05
N PRO A 397 -10.28 -23.36 1.38
CA PRO A 397 -10.50 -23.76 2.75
C PRO A 397 -9.20 -23.71 3.58
N PRO A 398 -9.29 -23.47 4.91
CA PRO A 398 -8.14 -23.51 5.80
C PRO A 398 -7.72 -24.95 6.13
N TYR A 399 -6.41 -25.23 6.08
CA TYR A 399 -5.86 -26.55 6.42
C TYR A 399 -5.07 -26.58 7.73
N ALA A 400 -4.99 -25.47 8.47
CA ALA A 400 -4.23 -25.39 9.71
C ALA A 400 -4.60 -26.50 10.73
N GLN A 401 -5.86 -26.92 10.80
CA GLN A 401 -6.31 -27.95 11.74
C GLN A 401 -6.28 -29.38 11.17
N ILE A 402 -5.98 -29.53 9.88
CA ILE A 402 -6.07 -30.80 9.15
C ILE A 402 -4.67 -31.35 8.85
N LEU A 403 -3.73 -30.47 8.49
CA LEU A 403 -2.38 -30.84 8.11
C LEU A 403 -1.38 -30.40 9.19
N SER A 404 -0.45 -31.29 9.52
CA SER A 404 0.74 -30.98 10.32
C SER A 404 1.70 -30.06 9.56
N ASP A 405 2.65 -29.46 10.27
CA ASP A 405 3.66 -28.58 9.64
C ASP A 405 4.53 -29.31 8.62
N GLY A 406 4.87 -30.56 8.89
CA GLY A 406 5.58 -31.41 7.96
C GLY A 406 4.77 -31.66 6.69
N GLU A 407 3.47 -31.94 6.82
CA GLU A 407 2.58 -32.15 5.67
C GLU A 407 2.40 -30.89 4.83
N VAL A 408 2.24 -29.73 5.46
CA VAL A 408 2.18 -28.44 4.75
C VAL A 408 3.50 -28.17 4.03
N ALA A 409 4.64 -28.41 4.68
CA ALA A 409 5.95 -28.27 4.07
C ALA A 409 6.15 -29.22 2.88
N MET A 410 5.65 -30.45 2.96
CA MET A 410 5.69 -31.44 1.88
C MET A 410 4.82 -31.05 0.68
N VAL A 411 3.54 -30.74 0.90
CA VAL A 411 2.63 -30.39 -0.19
C VAL A 411 3.06 -29.11 -0.90
N LEU A 412 3.50 -28.08 -0.16
CA LEU A 412 3.98 -26.84 -0.77
C LEU A 412 5.31 -27.02 -1.50
N SER A 413 6.22 -27.83 -0.97
CA SER A 413 7.47 -28.17 -1.66
C SER A 413 7.21 -28.89 -2.99
N TYR A 414 6.25 -29.82 -3.00
CA TYR A 414 5.79 -30.50 -4.21
C TYR A 414 5.18 -29.51 -5.22
N ILE A 415 4.16 -28.74 -4.82
CA ILE A 415 3.49 -27.74 -5.67
C ILE A 415 4.51 -26.77 -6.30
N ARG A 416 5.50 -26.31 -5.52
CA ARG A 416 6.56 -25.39 -5.94
C ARG A 416 7.59 -26.00 -6.90
N ASN A 417 7.54 -27.31 -7.13
CA ASN A 417 8.47 -28.06 -7.99
C ASN A 417 7.75 -29.03 -8.97
N ALA A 418 6.43 -28.92 -9.09
CA ALA A 418 5.59 -29.67 -10.02
C ALA A 418 5.22 -28.82 -11.26
N TRP A 419 4.84 -29.48 -12.35
CA TRP A 419 4.30 -28.83 -13.57
C TRP A 419 5.22 -27.73 -14.16
N GLY A 420 6.53 -27.94 -14.08
CA GLY A 420 7.53 -26.98 -14.56
C GLY A 420 7.90 -25.89 -13.56
N ASN A 421 7.25 -25.82 -12.39
CA ASN A 421 7.67 -24.94 -11.31
C ASN A 421 9.07 -25.29 -10.81
N ARG A 422 9.83 -24.27 -10.42
CA ARG A 422 11.18 -24.39 -9.88
C ARG A 422 11.35 -23.39 -8.74
N ALA A 423 11.33 -23.87 -7.51
CA ALA A 423 11.51 -23.03 -6.34
C ALA A 423 12.11 -23.80 -5.17
N GLY A 424 12.66 -23.07 -4.20
CA GLY A 424 13.18 -23.66 -2.97
C GLY A 424 12.09 -24.40 -2.18
N LEU A 425 12.53 -25.43 -1.45
CA LEU A 425 11.70 -26.20 -0.53
C LEU A 425 11.09 -25.32 0.56
N VAL A 426 9.90 -25.70 1.02
CA VAL A 426 9.31 -25.18 2.24
C VAL A 426 9.71 -26.11 3.38
N THR A 427 10.16 -25.54 4.49
CA THR A 427 10.61 -26.31 5.66
C THR A 427 9.58 -26.26 6.79
N THR A 428 9.56 -27.29 7.63
CA THR A 428 8.70 -27.35 8.82
C THR A 428 8.85 -26.11 9.72
N PRO A 429 10.07 -25.61 10.02
CA PRO A 429 10.23 -24.38 10.81
C PRO A 429 9.63 -23.13 10.17
N GLN A 430 9.59 -23.03 8.83
CA GLN A 430 8.93 -21.92 8.15
C GLN A 430 7.41 -21.97 8.33
N VAL A 431 6.84 -23.18 8.35
CA VAL A 431 5.40 -23.37 8.58
C VAL A 431 5.04 -23.09 10.03
N ASP A 432 5.80 -23.65 10.98
CA ASP A 432 5.63 -23.45 12.42
C ASP A 432 5.65 -21.97 12.79
N LYS A 433 6.67 -21.22 12.35
CA LYS A 433 6.75 -19.76 12.51
C LYS A 433 5.54 -19.02 11.93
N SER A 434 4.93 -19.54 10.87
CA SER A 434 3.74 -18.91 10.26
C SER A 434 2.47 -19.13 11.09
N ARG A 435 2.43 -20.17 11.94
CA ARG A 435 1.32 -20.49 12.86
C ARG A 435 1.30 -19.63 14.10
N GLU A 436 2.45 -19.24 14.64
CA GLU A 436 2.57 -18.40 15.83
C GLU A 436 1.83 -17.04 15.68
N GLY A 437 1.59 -16.59 14.45
CA GLY A 437 0.82 -15.38 14.12
C GLY A 437 -0.63 -15.63 13.68
N MET A 438 -1.27 -16.72 14.12
CA MET A 438 -2.70 -17.02 13.89
C MET A 438 -3.62 -16.59 15.05
N HIS A 439 -3.08 -15.95 16.09
CA HIS A 439 -3.81 -15.50 17.27
C HIS A 439 -4.23 -14.03 17.21
#